data_AF-A0A7C1YT92-F1
#
_entry.id   AF-A0A7C1YT92-F1
#
_cell.length_a   1.000
_cell.length_b   1.000
_cell.length_c   1.000
_cell.angle_alpha   90.00
_cell.angle_beta   90.00
_cell.angle_gamma   90.00
#
_symmetry.space_group_name_H-M   'P 1'
#
loop_
_entity.id
_entity.type
_entity.pdbx_description
1 polymer ?
#
loop_
_entity_poly.entity_id
_entity_poly.type
_entity_poly.pdbx_seq_one_letter_code
_entity_poly.pdbx_strand_id
1 'polypeptide(L)' 'LVGDLSGAYSRRINIQHRLVYQVYEEEHVIKIIRMWTHYG' A
#
# COMPACT_ATOMS: atom_id res chain seq x y z
N LEU A 1 2.58 6.92 7.34
CA LEU A 1 3.14 5.60 7.66
C LEU A 1 4.51 5.87 8.25
N VAL A 2 4.80 5.43 9.48
CA VAL A 2 6.03 5.80 10.21
C VAL A 2 7.01 4.61 10.14
N GLY A 3 8.29 4.86 9.86
CA GLY A 3 9.33 3.82 9.66
C GLY A 3 9.58 3.45 8.19
N ASP A 4 9.91 2.19 7.89
CA ASP A 4 10.27 1.60 6.57
C ASP A 4 9.24 1.78 5.43
N LEU A 5 8.12 2.44 5.71
CA LEU A 5 7.04 2.74 4.77
C LEU A 5 6.97 4.25 4.43
N SER A 6 8.04 5.00 4.69
CA SER A 6 8.17 6.39 4.24
C SER A 6 7.99 6.47 2.72
N GLY A 7 7.04 7.28 2.26
CA GLY A 7 6.70 7.39 0.82
C GLY A 7 5.65 6.39 0.31
N ALA A 8 5.18 5.46 1.13
CA ALA A 8 4.05 4.61 0.76
C ALA A 8 2.71 5.32 1.04
N TYR A 9 1.72 5.04 0.20
CA TYR A 9 0.35 5.49 0.31
C TYR A 9 -0.51 4.37 0.90
N SER A 10 -1.54 4.74 1.67
CA SER A 10 -2.55 3.81 2.16
C SER A 10 -3.95 4.24 1.73
N ARG A 11 -4.66 3.35 1.03
CA ARG A 11 -6.03 3.60 0.57
C ARG A 11 -6.97 2.50 1.05
N ARG A 12 -8.12 2.91 1.58
CA ARG A 12 -9.14 1.97 2.06
C ARG A 12 -9.89 1.38 0.85
N ILE A 13 -9.96 0.06 0.78
CA ILE A 13 -10.74 -0.67 -0.25
C ILE A 13 -12.15 -0.94 0.27
N ASN A 14 -12.27 -1.34 1.53
CA ASN A 14 -13.55 -1.50 2.23
C ASN A 14 -13.37 -1.22 3.74
N ILE A 15 -14.42 -1.43 4.56
CA ILE A 15 -14.36 -1.11 6.00
C ILE A 15 -13.29 -1.92 6.75
N GLN A 16 -12.88 -3.08 6.24
CA GLN A 16 -11.90 -3.99 6.84
C GLN A 16 -10.49 -3.84 6.24
N HIS A 17 -10.38 -3.54 4.94
CA HIS A 17 -9.11 -3.67 4.21
C HIS A 17 -8.53 -2.35 3.74
N ARG A 18 -7.20 -2.25 3.82
CA ARG A 18 -6.39 -1.16 3.28
C ARG A 18 -5.36 -1.71 2.31
N LEU A 19 -5.30 -1.10 1.13
CA LEU A 19 -4.18 -1.23 0.22
C LEU A 19 -3.05 -0.33 0.70
N VAL A 20 -1.84 -0.86 0.74
CA VAL A 20 -0.61 -0.09 0.91
C VAL A 20 0.22 -0.25 -0.35
N TYR A 21 0.56 0.86 -0.98
CA TYR A 21 1.27 0.88 -2.26
C TYR A 21 2.25 2.04 -2.36
N GLN A 22 3.20 1.93 -3.27
CA GLN A 22 4.13 3.00 -3.62
C GLN A 22 4.02 3.27 -5.12
N VAL A 23 4.13 4.55 -5.50
CA VAL A 23 4.15 4.98 -6.91
C VAL A 23 5.59 5.30 -7.29
N TYR A 24 6.05 4.69 -8.37
CA TYR A 24 7.31 5.01 -9.04
C TYR A 24 6.95 5.70 -10.35
N GLU A 25 7.00 7.03 -10.37
CA GLU A 25 6.47 7.83 -11.48
C GLU A 25 7.33 7.69 -12.74
N GLU A 26 8.66 7.69 -12.61
CA GLU A 26 9.59 7.58 -13.74
C GLU A 26 9.43 6.24 -14.47
N GLU A 27 9.22 5.17 -13.71
CA GLU A 27 9.01 3.82 -14.23
C GLU A 27 7.55 3.54 -14.61
N HIS A 28 6.63 4.46 -14.29
CA HIS A 28 5.18 4.25 -14.43
C HIS A 28 4.67 2.97 -13.76
N VAL A 29 5.24 2.61 -12.60
CA VAL A 29 4.92 1.37 -11.87
C VAL A 29 4.29 1.68 -10.52
N ILE A 30 3.25 0.92 -10.18
CA ILE A 30 2.71 0.87 -8.82
C ILE A 30 3.16 -0.43 -8.15
N LYS A 31 3.92 -0.31 -7.07
CA LYS A 31 4.32 -1.45 -6.25
C LYS A 31 3.34 -1.65 -5.12
N ILE A 32 2.70 -2.81 -5.12
CA ILE A 32 1.79 -3.23 -4.05
C ILE A 32 2.62 -3.83 -2.93
N ILE A 33 2.52 -3.24 -1.74
CA ILE A 33 3.27 -3.66 -0.55
C ILE A 33 2.41 -4.60 0.32
N ARG A 34 1.13 -4.26 0.48
CA ARG A 34 0.17 -5.05 1.27
C ARG A 34 -1.25 -4.81 0.78
N MET A 35 -2.05 -5.86 0.68
CA MET A 35 -3.45 -5.76 0.25
C MET A 35 -4.42 -6.30 1.31
N TRP A 36 -4.04 -7.38 1.97
CA TRP A 36 -4.79 -8.03 3.04
C TRP A 36 -3.83 -8.73 4.01
N THR A 37 -4.22 -8.83 5.28
CA THR A 37 -3.77 -9.93 6.14
C THR A 37 -4.59 -11.13 5.72
N HIS A 38 -3.92 -12.15 5.16
CA HIS A 38 -4.61 -13.35 4.69
C HIS A 38 -5.10 -14.14 5.91
N TYR A 39 -6.36 -13.91 6.27
CA TYR A 39 -7.12 -14.48 7.40
C TYR A 39 -6.52 -14.24 8.80
N GLY A 40 -7.41 -14.09 9.78
CA GLY A 40 -7.07 -14.08 11.20
C GLY A 40 -6.83 -15.48 11.73
#